data_AF-A0A937Q356-F1
#
_entry.id   AF-A0A937Q356-F1
#
_cell.length_a   1.000
_cell.length_b   1.000
_cell.length_c   1.000
_cell.angle_alpha   90.00
_cell.angle_beta   90.00
_cell.angle_gamma   90.00
#
_symmetry.space_group_name_H-M   'P 1'
#
loop_
_entity.id
_entity.type
_entity.pdbx_description
1 polymer ?
#
loop_
_entity_poly.entity_id
_entity_poly.type
_entity_poly.pdbx_seq_one_letter_code
_entity_poly.pdbx_strand_id
1 'polypeptide(L)'
;MNRAQKIAWLFVITISLATLVSCIAFTVAYFMVGMPKALAGLGFMGIAGIGGFGPLVFGKDKGNVTFDERDQQIMRRAALAMFGASFLAVGAVCMIPFFILGPKASISVSWLPSIFGAAGICAFFAHSVAILAQYGGRKEEDE
;
A
#
# COMPACT_ATOMS: atom_id res chain seq x y z
N MET A 1 5.46 11.68 -18.51
CA MET A 1 5.44 10.72 -17.38
C MET A 1 5.60 9.32 -17.93
N ASN A 2 6.61 8.59 -17.44
CA ASN A 2 6.84 7.19 -17.79
C ASN A 2 5.63 6.34 -17.38
N ARG A 3 5.40 5.20 -18.05
CA ARG A 3 4.31 4.26 -17.75
C ARG A 3 4.35 3.80 -16.29
N ALA A 4 5.54 3.49 -15.78
CA ALA A 4 5.75 3.12 -14.38
C ALA A 4 5.27 4.20 -13.41
N GLN A 5 5.52 5.48 -13.71
CA GLN A 5 5.02 6.59 -12.90
C GLN A 5 3.49 6.70 -12.94
N LYS A 6 2.85 6.51 -14.10
CA LYS A 6 1.38 6.55 -14.21
C LYS A 6 0.73 5.45 -13.36
N ILE A 7 1.29 4.24 -13.41
CA ILE A 7 0.82 3.11 -12.60
C ILE A 7 1.06 3.38 -11.10
N ALA A 8 2.23 3.87 -10.73
CA ALA A 8 2.54 4.20 -9.35
C ALA A 8 1.61 5.30 -8.79
N TRP A 9 1.30 6.34 -9.59
CA TRP A 9 0.32 7.37 -9.21
C TRP A 9 -1.08 6.80 -8.99
N LEU A 10 -1.54 5.91 -9.88
CA LEU A 10 -2.81 5.23 -9.72
C LEU A 10 -2.87 4.46 -8.39
N PHE A 11 -1.82 3.71 -8.05
CA PHE A 11 -1.74 2.99 -6.78
C PHE A 11 -1.74 3.92 -5.57
N VAL A 12 -0.95 4.99 -5.59
CA VAL A 12 -0.92 5.96 -4.47
C VAL A 12 -2.31 6.57 -4.26
N ILE A 13 -2.95 7.06 -5.33
CA ILE A 13 -4.27 7.71 -5.23
C ILE A 13 -5.33 6.71 -4.72
N THR A 14 -5.38 5.51 -5.32
CA THR A 14 -6.37 4.50 -4.96
C THR A 14 -6.19 3.99 -3.54
N ILE A 15 -4.95 3.70 -3.11
CA ILE A 15 -4.66 3.24 -1.73
C ILE A 15 -4.94 4.36 -0.72
N SER A 16 -4.50 5.59 -0.98
CA SER A 16 -4.74 6.71 -0.08
C SER A 16 -6.24 6.99 0.08
N LEU A 17 -6.99 7.02 -1.03
CA LEU A 17 -8.44 7.22 -1.01
C LEU A 17 -9.15 6.07 -0.28
N ALA A 18 -8.79 4.81 -0.60
CA ALA A 18 -9.38 3.64 0.04
C ALA A 18 -9.12 3.64 1.56
N THR A 19 -7.91 4.00 1.98
CA THR A 19 -7.53 4.08 3.39
C THR A 19 -8.31 5.17 4.11
N LEU A 20 -8.39 6.37 3.53
CA LEU A 20 -9.13 7.50 4.11
C LEU A 20 -10.62 7.16 4.28
N VAL A 21 -11.26 6.67 3.22
CA VAL A 21 -12.69 6.31 3.26
C VAL A 21 -12.93 5.16 4.25
N SER A 22 -12.05 4.15 4.28
CA SER A 22 -12.17 3.03 5.22
C SER A 22 -12.03 3.47 6.66
N CYS A 23 -11.07 4.36 6.97
CA CYS A 23 -10.88 4.90 8.31
C CYS A 23 -12.11 5.70 8.76
N ILE A 24 -12.63 6.59 7.91
CA ILE A 24 -13.83 7.39 8.23
C ILE A 24 -15.03 6.47 8.47
N ALA A 25 -15.28 5.52 7.56
CA ALA A 25 -16.39 4.58 7.69
C ALA A 25 -16.27 3.72 8.95
N PHE A 26 -15.07 3.22 9.26
CA PHE A 26 -14.80 2.46 10.47
C PHE A 26 -15.05 3.30 11.73
N THR A 27 -14.55 4.53 11.81
CA THR A 27 -14.73 5.41 12.97
C THR A 27 -16.21 5.74 13.19
N VAL A 28 -16.95 6.10 12.13
CA VAL A 28 -18.38 6.37 12.23
C VAL A 28 -19.15 5.13 12.68
N ALA A 29 -18.88 3.98 12.08
CA ALA A 29 -19.55 2.73 12.45
C ALA A 29 -19.21 2.27 13.88
N TYR A 30 -17.98 2.54 14.35
CA TYR A 30 -17.56 2.28 15.71
C TYR A 30 -18.39 3.08 16.73
N PHE A 31 -18.59 4.39 16.49
CA PHE A 31 -19.37 5.23 17.39
C PHE A 31 -20.88 4.97 17.32
N MET A 32 -21.41 4.57 16.16
CA MET A 32 -22.85 4.34 16.00
C MET A 32 -23.32 2.95 16.43
N VAL A 33 -22.56 1.91 16.10
CA VAL A 33 -23.03 0.51 16.18
C VAL A 33 -22.11 -0.39 17.01
N GLY A 34 -20.86 0.04 17.25
CA GLY A 34 -19.87 -0.73 18.01
C GLY A 34 -19.29 -1.93 17.25
N MET A 35 -18.39 -2.66 17.91
CA MET A 35 -17.81 -3.90 17.38
C MET A 35 -18.78 -5.09 17.57
N PRO A 36 -18.85 -6.05 16.62
CA PRO A 36 -17.97 -6.23 15.45
C PRO A 36 -18.44 -5.57 14.16
N LYS A 37 -19.65 -4.98 14.12
CA LYS A 37 -20.25 -4.43 12.89
C LYS A 37 -19.44 -3.28 12.28
N ALA A 38 -18.68 -2.55 13.09
CA ALA A 38 -17.75 -1.51 12.64
C ALA A 38 -16.70 -2.00 11.63
N LEU A 39 -16.32 -3.29 11.65
CA LEU A 39 -15.36 -3.87 10.70
C LEU A 39 -15.83 -3.81 9.25
N ALA A 40 -17.13 -3.69 9.00
CA ALA A 40 -17.67 -3.48 7.66
C ALA A 40 -17.12 -2.20 6.99
N GLY A 41 -16.70 -1.20 7.78
CA GLY A 41 -16.04 0.01 7.28
C GLY A 41 -14.72 -0.26 6.55
N LEU A 42 -14.05 -1.38 6.83
CA LEU A 42 -12.84 -1.81 6.11
C LEU A 42 -13.15 -2.32 4.70
N GLY A 43 -14.43 -2.57 4.36
CA GLY A 43 -14.83 -3.02 3.02
C GLY A 43 -14.45 -2.04 1.90
N PHE A 44 -14.33 -0.75 2.22
CA PHE A 44 -13.86 0.27 1.28
C PHE A 44 -12.39 0.09 0.85
N MET A 45 -11.63 -0.77 1.53
CA MET A 45 -10.30 -1.16 1.05
C MET A 45 -10.33 -1.88 -0.30
N GLY A 46 -11.48 -2.42 -0.72
CA GLY A 46 -11.65 -2.96 -2.07
C GLY A 46 -11.33 -1.94 -3.18
N ILE A 47 -11.46 -0.63 -2.91
CA ILE A 47 -11.11 0.44 -3.87
C ILE A 47 -9.62 0.41 -4.22
N ALA A 48 -8.74 0.03 -3.30
CA ALA A 48 -7.31 -0.11 -3.58
C ALA A 48 -7.04 -1.20 -4.64
N GLY A 49 -7.92 -2.20 -4.77
CA GLY A 49 -7.84 -3.23 -5.80
C GLY A 49 -7.97 -2.68 -7.22
N ILE A 50 -8.61 -1.51 -7.40
CA ILE A 50 -8.70 -0.83 -8.70
C ILE A 50 -7.30 -0.44 -9.21
N GLY A 51 -6.38 -0.09 -8.30
CA GLY A 51 -4.98 0.18 -8.62
C GLY A 51 -4.28 -1.01 -9.31
N GLY A 52 -4.69 -2.24 -8.96
CA GLY A 52 -4.19 -3.48 -9.57
C GLY A 52 -4.44 -3.59 -11.08
N PHE A 53 -5.46 -2.90 -11.60
CA PHE A 53 -5.75 -2.85 -13.04
C PHE A 53 -4.87 -1.85 -13.81
N GLY A 54 -3.96 -1.14 -13.14
CA GLY A 54 -3.06 -0.17 -13.76
C GLY A 54 -2.31 -0.68 -15.00
N PRO A 55 -1.75 -1.91 -15.02
CA PRO A 55 -1.10 -2.46 -16.21
C PRO A 55 -2.03 -2.69 -17.40
N LEU A 56 -3.33 -2.90 -17.16
CA LEU A 56 -4.36 -3.07 -18.20
C LEU A 56 -4.85 -1.71 -18.72
N VAL A 57 -5.02 -0.73 -17.83
CA VAL A 57 -5.43 0.64 -18.19
C VAL A 57 -4.32 1.38 -18.94
N PHE A 58 -3.08 1.23 -18.49
CA PHE A 58 -1.91 1.80 -19.15
C PHE A 58 -1.21 0.70 -19.95
N GLY A 59 -1.71 0.47 -21.18
CA GLY A 59 -1.15 -0.50 -22.13
C GLY A 59 0.33 -0.25 -22.46
N LYS A 60 0.98 -1.26 -23.03
CA LYS A 60 2.38 -1.18 -23.47
C LYS A 60 2.44 -0.51 -24.85
N ASP A 61 3.18 0.59 -24.99
CA ASP A 61 3.38 1.25 -26.28
C ASP A 61 4.18 0.33 -27.22
N LYS A 62 3.66 0.09 -28.44
CA LYS A 62 4.19 -0.91 -29.39
C LYS A 62 5.52 -0.53 -30.07
N GLY A 63 6.13 0.62 -29.77
CA GLY A 63 7.31 1.11 -30.51
C GLY A 63 8.39 1.82 -29.69
N ASN A 64 8.21 1.98 -28.38
CA ASN A 64 9.23 2.60 -27.52
C ASN A 64 10.16 1.53 -26.91
N VAL A 65 11.41 1.91 -26.62
CA VAL A 65 12.35 1.09 -25.85
C VAL A 65 11.70 0.79 -24.50
N THR A 66 11.17 -0.42 -24.36
CA THR A 66 10.33 -0.79 -23.21
C THR A 66 11.10 -1.12 -21.94
N PHE A 67 12.43 -1.16 -22.01
CA PHE A 67 13.30 -1.52 -20.89
C PHE A 67 14.63 -0.76 -21.01
N ASP A 68 14.83 0.22 -20.14
CA ASP A 68 16.14 0.83 -19.85
C ASP A 68 16.72 0.13 -18.61
N GLU A 69 18.03 -0.09 -18.56
CA GLU A 69 18.71 -0.60 -17.36
C GLU A 69 18.44 0.27 -16.14
N ARG A 70 18.20 1.57 -16.36
CA ARG A 70 17.77 2.53 -15.33
C ARG A 70 16.44 2.14 -14.68
N ASP A 71 15.44 1.80 -15.48
CA ASP A 71 14.11 1.40 -14.97
C ASP A 71 14.24 0.12 -14.12
N GLN A 72 15.15 -0.78 -14.48
CA GLN A 72 15.44 -1.98 -13.69
C GLN A 72 16.04 -1.64 -12.32
N GLN A 73 16.96 -0.67 -12.25
CA GLN A 73 17.53 -0.24 -10.97
C GLN A 73 16.48 0.41 -10.06
N ILE A 74 15.60 1.26 -10.62
CA ILE A 74 14.51 1.89 -9.87
C ILE A 74 13.57 0.82 -9.31
N MET A 75 13.20 -0.17 -10.12
CA MET A 75 12.34 -1.28 -9.69
C MET A 75 12.98 -2.11 -8.58
N ARG A 76 14.30 -2.38 -8.65
CA ARG A 76 15.02 -3.09 -7.58
C ARG A 76 15.05 -2.30 -6.27
N ARG A 77 15.32 -1.00 -6.32
CA ARG A 77 15.30 -0.14 -5.13
C ARG A 77 13.90 -0.03 -4.52
N ALA A 78 12.88 0.10 -5.37
CA ALA A 78 11.49 0.10 -4.92
C ALA A 78 11.06 -1.25 -4.34
N ALA A 79 11.60 -2.37 -4.82
CA ALA A 79 11.38 -3.71 -4.27
C ALA A 79 12.00 -3.85 -2.85
N LEU A 80 13.18 -3.29 -2.63
CA LEU A 80 13.77 -3.25 -1.29
C LEU A 80 12.96 -2.37 -0.33
N ALA A 81 12.51 -1.21 -0.81
CA ALA A 81 11.68 -0.30 -0.02
C ALA A 81 10.35 -0.95 0.41
N MET A 82 9.66 -1.65 -0.51
CA MET A 82 8.43 -2.35 -0.15
C MET A 82 8.66 -3.49 0.84
N PHE A 83 9.76 -4.24 0.69
CA PHE A 83 10.10 -5.31 1.61
C PHE A 83 10.37 -4.74 3.01
N GLY A 84 11.21 -3.71 3.12
CA GLY A 84 11.50 -3.04 4.38
C GLY A 84 10.24 -2.47 5.05
N ALA A 85 9.40 -1.77 4.29
CA ALA A 85 8.15 -1.21 4.82
C ALA A 85 7.18 -2.29 5.30
N SER A 86 6.99 -3.37 4.53
CA SER A 86 6.11 -4.47 4.90
C SER A 86 6.60 -5.22 6.14
N PHE A 87 7.91 -5.46 6.25
CA PHE A 87 8.53 -6.10 7.39
C PHE A 87 8.36 -5.27 8.67
N LEU A 88 8.63 -3.96 8.60
CA LEU A 88 8.43 -3.06 9.73
C LEU A 88 6.94 -2.97 10.12
N ALA A 89 6.03 -2.95 9.15
CA ALA A 89 4.59 -2.93 9.42
C ALA A 89 4.13 -4.20 10.15
N VAL A 90 4.53 -5.39 9.69
CA VAL A 90 4.23 -6.65 10.38
C VAL A 90 4.84 -6.66 11.78
N GLY A 91 6.10 -6.27 11.91
CA GLY A 91 6.78 -6.17 13.20
C GLY A 91 6.02 -5.26 14.17
N ALA A 92 5.60 -4.08 13.71
CA ALA A 92 4.81 -3.15 14.51
C ALA A 92 3.46 -3.74 14.91
N VAL A 93 2.70 -4.31 13.97
CA VAL A 93 1.38 -4.91 14.26
C VAL A 93 1.47 -6.08 15.23
N CYS A 94 2.57 -6.83 15.24
CA CYS A 94 2.81 -7.90 16.21
C CYS A 94 3.30 -7.39 17.57
N MET A 95 4.14 -6.35 17.60
CA MET A 95 4.73 -5.82 18.83
C MET A 95 3.80 -4.89 19.60
N ILE A 96 2.98 -4.08 18.92
CA ILE A 96 2.05 -3.13 19.57
C ILE A 96 1.09 -3.84 20.55
N PRO A 97 0.40 -4.94 20.18
CA PRO A 97 -0.45 -5.67 21.11
C PRO A 97 0.33 -6.24 22.30
N PHE A 98 1.57 -6.71 22.08
CA PHE A 98 2.42 -7.22 23.15
C PHE A 98 2.70 -6.15 24.21
N PHE A 99 2.98 -4.91 23.79
CA PHE A 99 3.22 -3.79 24.72
C PHE A 99 1.95 -3.29 25.41
N ILE A 100 0.78 -3.31 24.75
CA ILE A 100 -0.46 -2.77 25.29
C ILE A 100 -1.21 -3.78 26.16
N LEU A 101 -1.38 -5.02 25.68
CA LEU A 101 -2.20 -6.05 26.33
C LEU A 101 -1.37 -6.96 27.25
N GLY A 102 -0.04 -6.96 27.08
CA GLY A 102 0.89 -7.78 27.84
C GLY A 102 1.04 -9.22 27.33
N PRO A 103 2.01 -9.97 27.85
CA PRO A 103 2.44 -11.27 27.32
C PRO A 103 1.42 -12.41 27.50
N LYS A 104 0.40 -12.22 28.34
CA LYS A 104 -0.65 -13.24 28.61
C LYS A 104 -1.89 -13.07 27.72
N ALA A 105 -1.96 -12.00 26.94
CA ALA A 105 -3.09 -11.75 26.06
C ALA A 105 -3.07 -12.71 24.86
N SER A 106 -4.24 -13.22 24.49
CA SER A 106 -4.43 -14.04 23.30
C SER A 106 -5.16 -13.24 22.22
N ILE A 107 -4.71 -13.38 20.98
CA ILE A 107 -5.35 -12.77 19.80
C ILE A 107 -6.03 -13.88 19.01
N SER A 108 -7.25 -13.61 18.54
CA SER A 108 -7.97 -14.57 17.69
C SER A 108 -7.24 -14.77 16.36
N VAL A 109 -7.12 -16.03 15.93
CA VAL A 109 -6.52 -16.47 14.65
C VAL A 109 -7.19 -15.78 13.45
N SER A 110 -8.45 -15.34 13.59
CA SER A 110 -9.18 -14.59 12.56
C SER A 110 -8.51 -13.27 12.14
N TRP A 111 -7.59 -12.72 12.94
CA TRP A 111 -6.84 -11.50 12.61
C TRP A 111 -5.67 -11.72 11.66
N LEU A 112 -5.14 -12.94 11.55
CA LEU A 112 -3.95 -13.24 10.72
C LEU A 112 -4.11 -12.81 9.25
N PRO A 113 -5.22 -13.11 8.56
CA PRO A 113 -5.42 -12.64 7.18
C PRO A 113 -5.44 -11.11 7.07
N SER A 114 -6.03 -10.42 8.05
CA SER A 114 -6.10 -8.96 8.08
C SER A 114 -4.72 -8.33 8.28
N ILE A 115 -3.89 -8.91 9.14
CA ILE A 115 -2.50 -8.49 9.37
C ILE A 115 -1.69 -8.63 8.08
N PHE A 116 -1.82 -9.78 7.41
CA PHE A 116 -1.12 -10.03 6.14
C PHE A 116 -1.61 -9.09 5.03
N GLY A 117 -2.92 -8.86 4.94
CA GLY A 117 -3.52 -7.91 4.00
C GLY A 117 -3.02 -6.48 4.23
N ALA A 118 -2.97 -6.03 5.48
CA ALA A 118 -2.44 -4.71 5.85
C ALA A 118 -0.96 -4.57 5.47
N ALA A 119 -0.14 -5.60 5.72
CA ALA A 119 1.26 -5.63 5.32
C ALA A 119 1.42 -5.53 3.79
N GLY A 120 0.57 -6.22 3.04
CA GLY A 120 0.52 -6.14 1.58
C GLY A 120 0.20 -4.73 1.09
N ILE A 121 -0.80 -4.06 1.67
CA ILE A 121 -1.16 -2.68 1.33
C ILE A 121 0.02 -1.74 1.60
N CYS A 122 0.66 -1.84 2.76
CA CYS A 122 1.86 -1.08 3.09
C CYS A 122 2.99 -1.31 2.08
N ALA A 123 3.19 -2.56 1.65
CA ALA A 123 4.19 -2.92 0.65
C ALA A 123 3.91 -2.24 -0.70
N PHE A 124 2.69 -2.36 -1.22
CA PHE A 124 2.31 -1.75 -2.51
C PHE A 124 2.36 -0.23 -2.47
N PHE A 125 1.96 0.37 -1.35
CA PHE A 125 2.06 1.81 -1.15
C PHE A 125 3.51 2.27 -1.15
N ALA A 126 4.36 1.65 -0.34
CA ALA A 126 5.79 1.97 -0.27
C ALA A 126 6.51 1.75 -1.60
N HIS A 127 6.16 0.69 -2.33
CA HIS A 127 6.67 0.45 -3.68
C HIS A 127 6.35 1.62 -4.63
N SER A 128 5.08 2.04 -4.63
CA SER A 128 4.60 3.09 -5.53
C SER A 128 5.19 4.46 -5.17
N VAL A 129 5.27 4.80 -3.88
CA VAL A 129 5.92 6.01 -3.40
C VAL A 129 7.42 6.00 -3.73
N ALA A 130 8.12 4.88 -3.54
CA ALA A 130 9.54 4.76 -3.86
C ALA A 130 9.83 4.92 -5.36
N ILE A 131 8.94 4.43 -6.24
CA ILE A 131 9.02 4.69 -7.68
C ILE A 131 8.87 6.19 -7.94
N LEU A 132 7.83 6.84 -7.40
CA LEU A 132 7.57 8.26 -7.62
C LEU A 132 8.69 9.15 -7.10
N ALA A 133 9.22 8.88 -5.90
CA ALA A 133 10.32 9.64 -5.31
C ALA A 133 11.59 9.57 -6.16
N GLN A 134 11.95 8.38 -6.66
CA GLN A 134 13.16 8.20 -7.48
C GLN A 134 13.05 8.86 -8.87
N TYR A 135 11.85 8.91 -9.45
CA TYR A 135 11.65 9.68 -10.69
C TYR A 135 11.43 11.18 -10.45
N GLY A 136 10.98 11.59 -9.26
CA GLY A 136 10.68 12.98 -8.89
C GLY A 136 11.94 13.76 -8.52
N GLY A 137 12.78 13.23 -7.63
CA GLY A 137 14.01 13.90 -7.20
C GLY A 137 15.04 14.09 -8.31
N ARG A 138 14.93 13.31 -9.40
CA ARG A 138 15.80 13.46 -10.58
C ARG A 138 15.48 14.71 -11.40
N LYS A 139 14.21 15.14 -11.44
CA LYS A 139 13.83 16.35 -12.19
C LYS A 139 14.45 17.61 -11.61
N GLU A 140 14.71 17.64 -10.30
CA GLU A 140 15.39 18.75 -9.61
C GLU A 140 16.91 18.72 -9.79
N GLU A 141 17.52 17.56 -10.10
CA GLU A 141 18.98 17.46 -10.34
C GLU A 141 19.37 17.80 -11.79
N ASP A 142 18.43 17.68 -12.74
CA ASP A 142 18.64 17.95 -14.17
C ASP A 142 18.17 19.38 -14.60
N GLU A 143 17.63 20.19 -13.67
CA GLU A 143 17.28 21.63 -13.84
C GLU A 143 18.35 22.55 -13.22
#